data_AF-J0CTK7-F1
#
_entry.id   AF-J0CTK7-F1
#
_cell.length_a   1.000
_cell.length_b   1.000
_cell.length_c   1.000
_cell.angle_alpha   90.00
_cell.angle_beta   90.00
_cell.angle_gamma   90.00
#
_symmetry.space_group_name_H-M   'P 1'
#
loop_
_entity.id
_entity.type
_entity.pdbx_description
1 polymer ?
#
loop_
_entity_poly.entity_id
_entity_poly.type
_entity_poly.pdbx_seq_one_letter_code
_entity_poly.pdbx_strand_id
1 'polypeptide(L)'
;METYVRSASPGSTSASLRDTSVLGDIWHSGFLHGFQWAHGSARNIPRGFVSTSDGELRLLFSLAIDWFTAHGGKQAGKKWSIGAIYLVCQNLPLEIRFRAENVCLVGIIPGRTKPLGSAVNWFLRRVVDEFVTFYERGVWYTQTFKFESGRLVRAAIGPVVCDLDAARGIAGLGSVSHTLFCSLCSATKHQMADFDGTFTPRCGSIRVGFPLWTFVMNLWTSAVSMDDQATLWKTYAIRWTELARLRYWNPFQFLVIDTMHCLFLGLFRRHFRFIWRMDVDTCGWGDEERLDSEAGERISAAAAAAEDLDFEPSVKPATGKKKSPSVALGRGVLTAVSKDIQRTVLPDWVDPAPTQVGNTKHGKLSANHWRSLCTIHCVITLIRLWGFLKIESFRYSALENFLLLVKAVQLATLRTTTASRCEAYSSLLNQYLNGLKRLYPTASITPNHHLATHIPEFLRRFGPPHSWWAFPFERYNGMLQKIKTN
;
A
#
# COMPACT_ATOMS: atom_id res chain seq x y z
N MET A 1 -20.93 -14.40 22.10
CA MET A 1 -20.82 -14.34 20.62
C MET A 1 -22.21 -14.29 19.99
N GLU A 2 -23.07 -13.39 20.50
CA GLU A 2 -24.49 -13.25 20.09
C GLU A 2 -25.08 -11.85 20.37
N THR A 3 -24.26 -10.87 20.79
CA THR A 3 -24.74 -9.53 21.22
C THR A 3 -24.43 -8.39 20.25
N TYR A 4 -24.09 -8.66 18.98
CA TYR A 4 -23.75 -7.59 18.02
C TYR A 4 -24.61 -7.51 16.76
N VAL A 5 -25.73 -8.27 16.67
CA VAL A 5 -26.54 -8.37 15.43
C VAL A 5 -28.00 -7.90 15.59
N ARG A 6 -28.38 -7.27 16.70
CA ARG A 6 -29.77 -6.77 16.86
C ARG A 6 -29.84 -5.26 17.09
N SER A 7 -29.91 -4.50 16.00
CA SER A 7 -30.80 -3.33 15.87
C SER A 7 -30.71 -2.71 14.47
N ALA A 8 -31.57 -3.13 13.55
CA ALA A 8 -31.99 -2.31 12.42
C ALA A 8 -33.28 -2.90 11.83
N SER A 9 -34.43 -2.43 12.32
CA SER A 9 -35.72 -2.65 11.65
C SER A 9 -35.93 -1.60 10.55
N PRO A 10 -36.61 -1.93 9.44
CA PRO A 10 -36.70 -1.04 8.28
C PRO A 10 -37.93 -0.12 8.39
N GLY A 11 -37.69 1.19 8.49
CA GLY A 11 -38.69 2.23 8.31
C GLY A 11 -38.35 3.09 7.10
N SER A 12 -39.24 3.11 6.11
CA SER A 12 -39.15 3.94 4.91
C SER A 12 -39.34 5.42 5.23
N THR A 13 -38.37 6.27 4.83
CA THR A 13 -38.62 7.62 4.27
C THR A 13 -37.30 8.22 3.77
N SER A 14 -37.36 8.85 2.61
CA SER A 14 -36.28 9.60 1.98
C SER A 14 -35.77 10.74 2.87
N ALA A 15 -34.50 10.67 3.28
CA ALA A 15 -33.75 11.83 3.77
C ALA A 15 -32.25 11.58 3.60
N SER A 16 -31.54 12.64 3.21
CA SER A 16 -30.10 12.71 3.01
C SER A 16 -29.31 12.26 4.25
N LEU A 17 -28.87 11.01 4.29
CA LEU A 17 -27.91 10.54 5.27
C LEU A 17 -26.52 11.07 4.89
N ARG A 18 -26.10 12.16 5.54
CA ARG A 18 -24.66 12.44 5.73
C ARG A 18 -24.07 11.23 6.44
N ASP A 19 -23.35 10.40 5.69
CA ASP A 19 -22.76 9.14 6.18
C ASP A 19 -21.68 9.45 7.23
N THR A 20 -22.12 9.52 8.48
CA THR A 20 -21.33 9.79 9.70
C THR A 20 -20.86 8.51 10.37
N SER A 21 -21.04 7.34 9.72
CA SER A 21 -20.70 6.05 10.31
C SER A 21 -19.18 5.86 10.39
N VAL A 22 -18.69 5.61 11.62
CA VAL A 22 -17.28 5.30 11.86
C VAL A 22 -17.03 3.84 11.49
N LEU A 23 -16.19 3.62 10.49
CA LEU A 23 -15.79 2.28 10.06
C LEU A 23 -14.54 1.85 10.82
N GLY A 24 -14.63 0.76 11.59
CA GLY A 24 -13.50 0.16 12.31
C GLY A 24 -13.00 -1.15 11.69
N ASP A 25 -13.85 -1.81 10.92
CA ASP A 25 -13.58 -3.09 10.29
C ASP A 25 -14.28 -3.20 8.93
N ILE A 26 -13.86 -4.17 8.11
CA ILE A 26 -14.43 -4.43 6.78
C ILE A 26 -15.95 -4.66 6.83
N TRP A 27 -16.46 -5.29 7.88
CA TRP A 27 -17.89 -5.56 8.06
C TRP A 27 -18.74 -4.35 8.42
N HIS A 28 -18.12 -3.22 8.78
CA HIS A 28 -18.86 -1.99 9.04
C HIS A 28 -19.22 -1.27 7.72
N SER A 29 -18.57 -1.61 6.61
CA SER A 29 -18.83 -0.95 5.32
C SER A 29 -20.13 -1.46 4.69
N GLY A 30 -20.96 -0.52 4.22
CA GLY A 30 -22.16 -0.83 3.44
C GLY A 30 -21.88 -1.55 2.12
N PHE A 31 -20.65 -1.49 1.60
CA PHE A 31 -20.27 -2.18 0.35
C PHE A 31 -20.41 -3.70 0.46
N LEU A 32 -19.93 -4.31 1.55
CA LEU A 32 -20.04 -5.75 1.76
C LEU A 32 -21.48 -6.17 2.06
N HIS A 33 -22.26 -5.34 2.76
CA HIS A 33 -23.68 -5.64 3.01
C HIS A 33 -24.52 -5.61 1.72
N GLY A 34 -24.13 -4.77 0.76
CA GLY A 34 -24.74 -4.71 -0.58
C GLY A 34 -24.26 -5.79 -1.55
N PHE A 35 -23.30 -6.64 -1.16
CA PHE A 35 -22.78 -7.73 -1.98
C PHE A 35 -23.89 -8.78 -2.21
N GLN A 36 -24.42 -8.89 -3.43
CA GLN A 36 -25.57 -9.74 -3.73
C GLN A 36 -25.17 -11.19 -4.03
N TRP A 37 -25.98 -12.15 -3.57
CA TRP A 37 -25.86 -13.55 -3.99
C TRP A 37 -26.57 -13.78 -5.32
N ALA A 38 -25.93 -14.50 -6.25
CA ALA A 38 -26.32 -14.60 -7.65
C ALA A 38 -27.64 -15.36 -7.93
N HIS A 39 -28.14 -16.12 -6.96
CA HIS A 39 -29.46 -16.75 -7.06
C HIS A 39 -30.38 -16.09 -6.03
N GLY A 40 -31.13 -15.05 -6.39
CA GLY A 40 -32.29 -14.70 -5.56
C GLY A 40 -33.08 -15.99 -5.30
N SER A 41 -33.41 -16.28 -4.04
CA SER A 41 -34.27 -17.42 -3.68
C SER A 41 -35.51 -17.46 -4.58
N ALA A 42 -36.24 -18.57 -4.62
CA ALA A 42 -37.47 -18.83 -5.40
C ALA A 42 -38.61 -17.76 -5.29
N ARG A 43 -38.37 -16.60 -4.66
CA ARG A 43 -39.23 -15.43 -4.50
C ARG A 43 -38.67 -14.11 -5.07
N ASN A 44 -37.62 -14.10 -5.91
CA ASN A 44 -37.11 -12.88 -6.58
C ASN A 44 -36.68 -11.71 -5.66
N ILE A 45 -36.37 -11.96 -4.38
CA ILE A 45 -35.80 -10.93 -3.49
C ILE A 45 -34.27 -11.12 -3.44
N PRO A 46 -33.46 -10.12 -3.88
CA PRO A 46 -32.01 -10.17 -3.74
C PRO A 46 -31.65 -10.18 -2.25
N ARG A 47 -31.09 -11.28 -1.74
CA ARG A 47 -30.48 -11.30 -0.41
C ARG A 47 -29.00 -10.95 -0.54
N GLY A 48 -28.52 -10.03 0.30
CA GLY A 48 -27.10 -9.80 0.45
C GLY A 48 -26.43 -11.10 0.88
N PHE A 49 -25.27 -11.43 0.31
CA PHE A 49 -24.45 -12.58 0.67
C PHE A 49 -24.14 -12.56 2.17
N VAL A 50 -24.05 -11.40 2.81
CA VAL A 50 -23.78 -11.29 4.26
C VAL A 50 -25.04 -11.43 5.10
N SER A 51 -26.23 -11.28 4.51
CA SER A 51 -27.53 -11.44 5.20
C SER A 51 -27.96 -12.91 5.14
N THR A 52 -27.82 -13.62 6.27
CA THR A 52 -28.21 -15.03 6.40
C THR A 52 -29.54 -15.19 7.15
N SER A 53 -30.28 -16.23 6.79
CA SER A 53 -31.33 -16.80 7.65
C SER A 53 -30.71 -17.79 8.65
N ASP A 54 -31.44 -18.11 9.71
CA ASP A 54 -31.01 -19.05 10.74
C ASP A 54 -30.59 -20.39 10.11
N GLY A 55 -29.35 -20.83 10.37
CA GLY A 55 -28.80 -22.13 9.97
C GLY A 55 -27.76 -22.13 8.84
N GLU A 56 -27.64 -21.09 8.01
CA GLU A 56 -26.61 -21.01 6.95
C GLU A 56 -25.37 -20.22 7.42
N LEU A 57 -24.17 -20.74 7.19
CA LEU A 57 -22.93 -20.00 7.40
C LEU A 57 -22.41 -19.43 6.09
N ARG A 58 -22.08 -18.13 6.09
CA ARG A 58 -21.44 -17.49 4.95
C ARG A 58 -20.13 -16.82 5.34
N LEU A 59 -19.06 -17.24 4.68
CA LEU A 59 -17.69 -16.83 4.95
C LEU A 59 -17.15 -15.96 3.83
N LEU A 60 -16.46 -14.89 4.18
CA LEU A 60 -15.69 -14.07 3.27
C LEU A 60 -14.21 -14.27 3.56
N PHE A 61 -13.43 -14.54 2.52
CA PHE A 61 -11.99 -14.71 2.61
C PHE A 61 -11.28 -13.62 1.84
N SER A 62 -10.22 -13.04 2.41
CA SER A 62 -9.26 -12.29 1.59
C SER A 62 -8.24 -13.26 1.00
N LEU A 63 -7.92 -13.07 -0.28
CA LEU A 63 -6.86 -13.80 -0.96
C LEU A 63 -5.61 -12.94 -0.99
N ALA A 64 -4.47 -13.49 -0.59
CA ALA A 64 -3.19 -12.80 -0.70
C ALA A 64 -2.15 -13.68 -1.37
N ILE A 65 -1.38 -13.09 -2.28
CA ILE A 65 -0.30 -13.77 -2.98
C ILE A 65 0.92 -12.88 -2.97
N ASP A 66 2.00 -13.40 -2.40
CA ASP A 66 3.26 -12.66 -2.28
C ASP A 66 4.45 -13.57 -2.61
N TRP A 67 5.52 -12.96 -3.13
CA TRP A 67 6.72 -13.63 -3.61
C TRP A 67 7.91 -13.26 -2.75
N PHE A 68 8.63 -14.28 -2.28
CA PHE A 68 9.78 -14.11 -1.43
C PHE A 68 10.94 -15.02 -1.85
N THR A 69 12.16 -14.69 -1.41
CA THR A 69 13.35 -15.49 -1.74
C THR A 69 13.52 -16.64 -0.75
N ALA A 70 13.62 -17.87 -1.23
CA ALA A 70 13.65 -19.09 -0.40
C ALA A 70 14.79 -19.14 0.64
N HIS A 71 16.01 -18.76 0.25
CA HIS A 71 17.21 -18.96 1.07
C HIS A 71 17.75 -17.68 1.73
N GLY A 72 16.98 -16.60 1.74
CA GLY A 72 17.49 -15.28 2.12
C GLY A 72 18.63 -14.80 1.22
N GLY A 73 19.09 -13.56 1.39
CA GLY A 73 20.11 -12.95 0.52
C GLY A 73 21.55 -13.51 0.66
N LYS A 74 21.75 -14.67 1.32
CA LYS A 74 23.07 -15.12 1.79
C LYS A 74 23.76 -16.19 0.93
N GLN A 75 23.08 -16.84 -0.01
CA GLN A 75 23.73 -17.78 -0.93
C GLN A 75 24.00 -17.13 -2.29
N ALA A 76 25.28 -16.87 -2.56
CA ALA A 76 25.76 -16.48 -3.87
C ALA A 76 25.42 -17.58 -4.89
N GLY A 77 24.46 -17.30 -5.78
CA GLY A 77 24.37 -18.03 -7.06
C GLY A 77 22.97 -18.33 -7.60
N LYS A 78 21.95 -18.60 -6.77
CA LYS A 78 20.61 -18.98 -7.29
C LYS A 78 19.48 -18.42 -6.41
N LYS A 79 18.88 -17.29 -6.83
CA LYS A 79 17.67 -16.75 -6.20
C LYS A 79 16.48 -17.60 -6.63
N TRP A 80 15.88 -18.33 -5.69
CA TRP A 80 14.59 -18.98 -5.89
C TRP A 80 13.50 -18.05 -5.39
N SER A 81 12.54 -17.71 -6.27
CA SER A 81 11.39 -16.89 -5.93
C SER A 81 10.20 -17.82 -5.67
N ILE A 82 9.87 -18.00 -4.40
CA ILE A 82 8.71 -18.79 -3.97
C ILE A 82 7.53 -17.84 -3.83
N GLY A 83 6.39 -18.20 -4.43
CA GLY A 83 5.11 -17.55 -4.17
C GLY A 83 4.34 -18.30 -3.09
N ALA A 84 3.71 -17.60 -2.16
CA ALA A 84 2.77 -18.19 -1.21
C ALA A 84 1.36 -17.65 -1.45
N ILE A 85 0.36 -18.53 -1.39
CA ILE A 85 -1.06 -18.21 -1.53
C ILE A 85 -1.70 -18.37 -0.16
N TYR A 86 -2.23 -17.28 0.38
CA TYR A 86 -2.89 -17.22 1.68
C TYR A 86 -4.38 -16.91 1.53
N LEU A 87 -5.18 -17.54 2.39
CA LEU A 87 -6.56 -17.17 2.65
C LEU A 87 -6.71 -16.75 4.11
N VAL A 88 -7.47 -15.68 4.34
CA VAL A 88 -7.78 -15.22 5.69
C VAL A 88 -9.29 -15.01 5.81
N CYS A 89 -9.91 -15.67 6.79
CA CYS A 89 -11.34 -15.54 7.04
C CYS A 89 -11.65 -14.18 7.66
N GLN A 90 -12.29 -13.31 6.89
CA GLN A 90 -12.63 -11.95 7.32
C GLN A 90 -13.73 -11.95 8.39
N ASN A 91 -14.54 -13.00 8.51
CA ASN A 91 -15.57 -13.13 9.55
C ASN A 91 -15.00 -13.24 10.98
N LEU A 92 -13.70 -13.52 11.12
CA LEU A 92 -13.05 -13.51 12.43
C LEU A 92 -12.85 -12.09 12.94
N PRO A 93 -12.96 -11.84 14.26
CA PRO A 93 -12.56 -10.58 14.88
C PRO A 93 -11.13 -10.19 14.50
N LEU A 94 -10.89 -8.90 14.28
CA LEU A 94 -9.63 -8.38 13.77
C LEU A 94 -8.42 -8.78 14.64
N GLU A 95 -8.61 -8.91 15.94
CA GLU A 95 -7.60 -9.23 16.95
C GLU A 95 -7.05 -10.66 16.82
N ILE A 96 -7.83 -11.56 16.22
CA ILE A 96 -7.46 -12.96 16.02
C ILE A 96 -7.29 -13.34 14.56
N ARG A 97 -7.89 -12.57 13.64
CA ARG A 97 -7.94 -12.83 12.19
C ARG A 97 -6.59 -13.16 11.57
N PHE A 98 -5.54 -12.45 11.98
CA PHE A 98 -4.19 -12.60 11.44
C PHE A 98 -3.23 -13.36 12.34
N ARG A 99 -3.72 -14.11 13.34
CA ARG A 99 -2.90 -15.06 14.12
C ARG A 99 -2.52 -16.26 13.26
N ALA A 100 -1.42 -16.92 13.61
CA ALA A 100 -0.87 -18.01 12.79
C ALA A 100 -1.87 -19.16 12.62
N GLU A 101 -2.67 -19.46 13.65
CA GLU A 101 -3.72 -20.48 13.58
C GLU A 101 -4.90 -20.14 12.62
N ASN A 102 -5.07 -18.87 12.26
CA ASN A 102 -6.22 -18.37 11.49
C ASN A 102 -5.86 -17.92 10.05
N VAL A 103 -4.59 -17.99 9.67
CA VAL A 103 -4.13 -17.70 8.31
C VAL A 103 -3.85 -19.00 7.58
N CYS A 104 -4.66 -19.29 6.56
CA CYS A 104 -4.56 -20.53 5.79
C CYS A 104 -3.54 -20.37 4.65
N LEU A 105 -2.39 -21.03 4.75
CA LEU A 105 -1.49 -21.23 3.61
C LEU A 105 -2.06 -22.34 2.72
N VAL A 106 -2.62 -21.96 1.56
CA VAL A 106 -3.34 -22.90 0.67
C VAL A 106 -2.55 -23.30 -0.57
N GLY A 107 -1.41 -22.66 -0.82
CA GLY A 107 -0.58 -23.01 -1.96
C GLY A 107 0.82 -22.42 -1.90
N ILE A 108 1.78 -23.17 -2.44
CA ILE A 108 3.15 -22.72 -2.68
C ILE A 108 3.41 -22.82 -4.18
N ILE A 109 3.93 -21.74 -4.75
CA ILE A 109 4.32 -21.62 -6.15
C ILE A 109 5.85 -21.71 -6.20
N PRO A 110 6.42 -22.87 -6.56
CA PRO A 110 7.87 -23.00 -6.69
C PRO A 110 8.35 -22.37 -8.01
N GLY A 111 9.56 -21.80 -8.00
CA GLY A 111 10.17 -21.28 -9.21
C GLY A 111 11.49 -20.55 -8.97
N ARG A 112 12.35 -20.53 -10.00
CA ARG A 112 13.52 -19.64 -10.02
C ARG A 112 13.11 -18.18 -10.19
N THR A 113 12.06 -17.96 -10.97
CA THR A 113 11.50 -16.64 -11.26
C THR A 113 10.00 -16.64 -10.98
N LYS A 114 9.44 -15.44 -10.80
CA LYS A 114 7.98 -15.28 -10.70
C LYS A 114 7.34 -15.85 -11.99
N PRO A 115 6.24 -16.61 -11.89
CA PRO A 115 5.55 -17.13 -13.08
C PRO A 115 5.09 -15.96 -13.94
N LEU A 116 5.41 -16.02 -15.24
CA LEU A 116 5.05 -14.99 -16.20
C LEU A 116 3.66 -15.24 -16.77
N GLY A 117 2.97 -14.16 -17.13
CA GLY A 117 1.74 -14.25 -17.91
C GLY A 117 0.62 -15.02 -17.21
N SER A 118 0.01 -15.95 -17.94
CA SER A 118 -1.08 -16.81 -17.49
C SER A 118 -0.62 -17.99 -16.63
N ALA A 119 0.69 -18.21 -16.41
CA ALA A 119 1.16 -19.37 -15.66
C ALA A 119 0.68 -19.41 -14.20
N VAL A 120 0.42 -18.24 -13.60
CA VAL A 120 -0.15 -18.14 -12.25
C VAL A 120 -1.57 -18.71 -12.16
N ASN A 121 -2.30 -18.75 -13.27
CA ASN A 121 -3.66 -19.28 -13.34
C ASN A 121 -3.70 -20.77 -13.01
N TRP A 122 -2.67 -21.56 -13.37
CA TRP A 122 -2.63 -22.98 -13.03
C TRP A 122 -2.69 -23.24 -11.51
N PHE A 123 -2.06 -22.37 -10.72
CA PHE A 123 -2.08 -22.46 -9.27
C PHE A 123 -3.38 -21.91 -8.68
N LEU A 124 -3.89 -20.80 -9.24
CA LEU A 124 -5.15 -20.20 -8.81
C LEU A 124 -6.35 -21.11 -9.09
N ARG A 125 -6.31 -21.90 -10.16
CA ARG A 125 -7.43 -22.74 -10.61
C ARG A 125 -7.99 -23.60 -9.48
N ARG A 126 -7.13 -24.24 -8.68
CA ARG A 126 -7.55 -25.12 -7.58
C ARG A 126 -8.27 -24.36 -6.48
N VAL A 127 -7.75 -23.19 -6.12
CA VAL A 127 -8.42 -22.32 -5.14
C VAL A 127 -9.77 -21.86 -5.70
N VAL A 128 -9.81 -21.42 -6.95
CA VAL A 128 -11.04 -20.94 -7.59
C VAL A 128 -12.08 -22.04 -7.77
N ASP A 129 -11.69 -23.27 -8.11
CA ASP A 129 -12.59 -24.43 -8.23
C ASP A 129 -13.40 -24.64 -6.94
N GLU A 130 -12.74 -24.57 -5.78
CA GLU A 130 -13.39 -24.64 -4.47
C GLU A 130 -14.35 -23.46 -4.28
N PHE A 131 -13.91 -22.23 -4.53
CA PHE A 131 -14.75 -21.04 -4.31
C PHE A 131 -15.94 -20.93 -5.25
N VAL A 132 -15.86 -21.47 -6.47
CA VAL A 132 -17.02 -21.61 -7.37
C VAL A 132 -18.05 -22.53 -6.72
N THR A 133 -17.62 -23.69 -6.22
CA THR A 133 -18.49 -24.66 -5.53
C THR A 133 -19.12 -24.04 -4.28
N PHE A 134 -18.30 -23.43 -3.43
CA PHE A 134 -18.74 -22.76 -2.20
C PHE A 134 -19.73 -21.62 -2.46
N TYR A 135 -19.52 -20.82 -3.50
CA TYR A 135 -20.36 -19.66 -3.77
C TYR A 135 -21.70 -20.05 -4.41
N GLU A 136 -21.66 -20.88 -5.46
CA GLU A 136 -22.85 -21.23 -6.24
C GLU A 136 -23.73 -22.26 -5.51
N ARG A 137 -23.15 -23.36 -5.06
CA ARG A 137 -23.90 -24.49 -4.46
C ARG A 137 -23.84 -24.48 -2.94
N GLY A 138 -22.68 -24.11 -2.39
CA GLY A 138 -22.38 -24.30 -0.97
C GLY A 138 -21.98 -25.74 -0.67
N VAL A 139 -21.36 -25.94 0.48
CA VAL A 139 -20.90 -27.26 0.96
C VAL A 139 -21.63 -27.57 2.25
N TRP A 140 -22.25 -28.75 2.32
CA TRP A 140 -22.91 -29.22 3.53
C TRP A 140 -21.88 -29.87 4.46
N TYR A 141 -21.76 -29.35 5.66
CA TYR A 141 -20.99 -30.00 6.73
C TYR A 141 -21.93 -30.83 7.57
N THR A 142 -21.63 -32.11 7.75
CA THR A 142 -22.45 -33.07 8.50
C THR A 142 -22.60 -32.70 9.97
N GLN A 143 -21.59 -32.06 10.55
CA GLN A 143 -21.58 -31.59 11.93
C GLN A 143 -20.69 -30.36 12.06
N THR A 144 -21.10 -29.40 12.90
CA THR A 144 -20.24 -28.31 13.37
C THR A 144 -20.45 -28.10 14.87
N PHE A 145 -19.54 -27.41 15.54
CA PHE A 145 -19.57 -27.24 17.00
C PHE A 145 -20.94 -26.75 17.56
N LYS A 146 -21.63 -25.86 16.83
CA LYS A 146 -22.96 -25.35 17.24
C LYS A 146 -24.15 -26.03 16.57
N PHE A 147 -23.92 -26.84 15.53
CA PHE A 147 -24.97 -27.45 14.73
C PHE A 147 -24.64 -28.93 14.55
N GLU A 148 -25.14 -29.76 15.47
CA GLU A 148 -24.91 -31.21 15.46
C GLU A 148 -25.50 -31.89 14.23
N SER A 149 -26.67 -31.43 13.79
CA SER A 149 -27.33 -31.88 12.55
C SER A 149 -26.67 -31.35 11.27
N GLY A 150 -25.54 -30.66 11.40
CA GLY A 150 -24.82 -30.07 10.29
C GLY A 150 -25.36 -28.73 9.85
N ARG A 151 -24.68 -28.12 8.88
CA ARG A 151 -25.12 -26.86 8.27
C ARG A 151 -24.54 -26.64 6.89
N LEU A 152 -25.25 -25.86 6.08
CA LEU A 152 -24.76 -25.38 4.79
C LEU A 152 -23.75 -24.24 5.01
N VAL A 153 -22.60 -24.37 4.36
CA VAL A 153 -21.54 -23.35 4.37
C VAL A 153 -21.30 -22.83 2.96
N ARG A 154 -21.31 -21.51 2.80
CA ARG A 154 -20.86 -20.82 1.59
C ARG A 154 -19.64 -19.97 1.88
N ALA A 155 -18.83 -19.78 0.86
CA ALA A 155 -17.64 -18.95 0.94
C ALA A 155 -17.47 -18.10 -0.32
N ALA A 156 -16.92 -16.90 -0.16
CA ALA A 156 -16.57 -15.99 -1.24
C ALA A 156 -15.17 -15.40 -1.02
N ILE A 157 -14.49 -15.05 -2.13
CA ILE A 157 -13.26 -14.27 -2.11
C ILE A 157 -13.65 -12.79 -2.14
N GLY A 158 -13.33 -12.08 -1.06
CA GLY A 158 -13.47 -10.63 -0.95
C GLY A 158 -12.23 -9.91 -1.49
N PRO A 159 -11.56 -9.09 -0.67
CA PRO A 159 -10.42 -8.31 -1.13
C PRO A 159 -9.23 -9.21 -1.47
N VAL A 160 -8.58 -8.90 -2.59
CA VAL A 160 -7.33 -9.51 -3.01
C VAL A 160 -6.19 -8.56 -2.63
N VAL A 161 -5.32 -9.01 -1.73
CA VAL A 161 -4.29 -8.21 -1.05
C VAL A 161 -2.90 -8.65 -1.50
N CYS A 162 -2.27 -7.88 -2.38
CA CYS A 162 -0.94 -8.19 -2.89
C CYS A 162 -0.12 -6.92 -3.14
N ASP A 163 1.19 -7.07 -3.36
CA ASP A 163 1.98 -6.01 -3.99
C ASP A 163 1.43 -5.68 -5.40
N LEU A 164 1.81 -4.53 -5.95
CA LEU A 164 1.21 -4.04 -7.20
C LEU A 164 1.48 -4.94 -8.41
N ASP A 165 2.65 -5.57 -8.47
CA ASP A 165 3.05 -6.43 -9.58
C ASP A 165 2.29 -7.77 -9.53
N ALA A 166 2.23 -8.35 -8.33
CA ALA A 166 1.45 -9.52 -8.00
C ALA A 166 -0.03 -9.30 -8.33
N ALA A 167 -0.62 -8.23 -7.79
CA ALA A 167 -2.01 -7.87 -7.93
C ALA A 167 -2.43 -7.84 -9.41
N ARG A 168 -1.63 -7.21 -10.26
CA ARG A 168 -1.89 -7.12 -11.71
C ARG A 168 -1.73 -8.45 -12.41
N GLY A 169 -0.68 -9.21 -12.07
CA GLY A 169 -0.43 -10.52 -12.65
C GLY A 169 -1.59 -11.49 -12.43
N ILE A 170 -2.08 -11.57 -11.20
CA ILE A 170 -3.17 -12.49 -10.79
C ILE A 170 -4.54 -12.00 -11.25
N ALA A 171 -4.76 -10.69 -11.30
CA ALA A 171 -6.01 -10.11 -11.78
C ALA A 171 -6.07 -10.00 -13.32
N GLY A 172 -5.02 -10.42 -14.03
CA GLY A 172 -4.97 -10.31 -15.49
C GLY A 172 -4.96 -8.85 -15.98
N LEU A 173 -4.36 -7.93 -15.24
CA LEU A 173 -4.29 -6.52 -15.60
C LEU A 173 -2.90 -6.12 -16.13
N GLY A 174 -2.88 -5.07 -16.96
CA GLY A 174 -1.67 -4.44 -17.48
C GLY A 174 -0.67 -4.07 -16.37
N SER A 175 0.62 -4.27 -16.65
CA SER A 175 1.68 -3.88 -15.72
C SER A 175 1.76 -2.36 -15.54
N VAL A 176 2.52 -1.90 -14.54
CA VAL A 176 2.76 -0.47 -14.30
C VAL A 176 3.44 0.24 -15.48
N SER A 177 4.06 -0.53 -16.37
CA SER A 177 4.75 -0.03 -17.55
C SER A 177 3.81 0.19 -18.75
N HIS A 178 2.61 -0.38 -18.71
CA HIS A 178 1.61 -0.28 -19.78
C HIS A 178 1.03 1.15 -19.89
N THR A 179 0.51 1.53 -21.06
CA THR A 179 -0.15 2.84 -21.25
C THR A 179 -1.33 3.01 -20.30
N LEU A 180 -2.22 2.02 -20.25
CA LEU A 180 -3.30 1.90 -19.25
C LEU A 180 -2.77 1.33 -17.93
N PHE A 181 -1.88 2.07 -17.28
CA PHE A 181 -1.23 1.63 -16.05
C PHE A 181 -2.19 1.64 -14.85
N CYS A 182 -3.17 2.54 -14.76
CA CYS A 182 -4.08 2.57 -13.61
C CYS A 182 -5.19 1.53 -13.78
N SER A 183 -5.45 0.70 -12.76
CA SER A 183 -6.55 -0.25 -12.77
C SER A 183 -7.91 0.42 -12.53
N LEU A 184 -7.94 1.59 -11.89
CA LEU A 184 -9.17 2.19 -11.36
C LEU A 184 -9.71 3.34 -12.21
N CYS A 185 -8.85 4.10 -12.89
CA CYS A 185 -9.26 5.24 -13.70
C CYS A 185 -8.69 5.19 -15.12
N SER A 186 -9.16 6.11 -15.96
CA SER A 186 -8.78 6.27 -17.37
C SER A 186 -7.41 6.93 -17.60
N ALA A 187 -6.69 7.30 -16.53
CA ALA A 187 -5.39 7.94 -16.65
C ALA A 187 -4.39 7.06 -17.41
N THR A 188 -3.75 7.66 -18.42
CA THR A 188 -2.64 7.03 -19.13
C THR A 188 -1.32 7.26 -18.41
N LYS A 189 -0.31 6.46 -18.74
CA LYS A 189 1.04 6.58 -18.18
C LYS A 189 1.64 7.99 -18.38
N HIS A 190 1.33 8.65 -19.48
CA HIS A 190 1.79 10.01 -19.76
C HIS A 190 1.11 11.06 -18.88
N GLN A 191 -0.10 10.77 -18.40
CA GLN A 191 -0.91 11.63 -17.56
C GLN A 191 -0.81 11.28 -16.06
N MET A 192 0.13 10.39 -15.67
CA MET A 192 0.20 9.92 -14.27
C MET A 192 0.50 11.02 -13.25
N ALA A 193 1.03 12.15 -13.72
CA ALA A 193 1.37 13.32 -12.91
C ALA A 193 0.25 14.38 -12.88
N ASP A 194 -0.89 14.09 -13.50
CA ASP A 194 -2.06 14.96 -13.50
C ASP A 194 -2.94 14.57 -12.32
N PHE A 195 -3.16 15.52 -11.42
CA PHE A 195 -3.87 15.30 -10.14
C PHE A 195 -5.10 16.21 -10.03
N ASP A 196 -5.61 16.68 -11.17
CA ASP A 196 -6.76 17.58 -11.28
C ASP A 196 -8.11 16.89 -11.00
N GLY A 197 -8.12 15.56 -10.83
CA GLY A 197 -9.31 14.79 -10.49
C GLY A 197 -10.28 14.60 -11.66
N THR A 198 -9.83 14.81 -12.90
CA THR A 198 -10.68 14.74 -14.10
C THR A 198 -10.87 13.31 -14.63
N PHE A 199 -10.07 12.35 -14.17
CA PHE A 199 -10.12 10.98 -14.69
C PHE A 199 -11.39 10.26 -14.28
N THR A 200 -12.08 9.73 -15.29
CA THR A 200 -13.23 8.86 -15.11
C THR A 200 -12.80 7.48 -14.59
N PRO A 201 -13.63 6.79 -13.80
CA PRO A 201 -13.39 5.41 -13.45
C PRO A 201 -13.30 4.53 -14.70
N ARG A 202 -12.34 3.61 -14.73
CA ARG A 202 -12.00 2.79 -15.91
C ARG A 202 -13.16 1.90 -16.37
N CYS A 203 -14.01 1.48 -15.45
CA CYS A 203 -15.19 0.67 -15.73
C CYS A 203 -16.50 1.49 -15.67
N GLY A 204 -16.45 2.82 -15.73
CA GLY A 204 -17.61 3.65 -15.39
C GLY A 204 -17.95 3.56 -13.91
N SER A 205 -19.17 3.99 -13.51
CA SER A 205 -19.52 4.01 -12.08
C SER A 205 -19.37 2.63 -11.43
N ILE A 206 -19.02 2.59 -10.14
CA ILE A 206 -18.82 1.34 -9.41
C ILE A 206 -20.02 0.39 -9.48
N ARG A 207 -21.24 0.92 -9.64
CA ARG A 207 -22.47 0.15 -9.75
C ARG A 207 -22.65 -0.50 -11.12
N VAL A 208 -21.95 -0.01 -12.14
CA VAL A 208 -22.11 -0.36 -13.57
C VAL A 208 -20.81 -0.92 -14.16
N GLY A 209 -19.79 -1.22 -13.34
CA GLY A 209 -18.44 -1.61 -13.81
C GLY A 209 -18.21 -3.09 -14.15
N PHE A 210 -19.18 -3.94 -13.84
CA PHE A 210 -19.13 -5.36 -14.15
C PHE A 210 -19.18 -5.71 -15.67
N PRO A 211 -19.89 -4.97 -16.54
CA PRO A 211 -19.98 -5.28 -17.97
C PRO A 211 -18.64 -5.20 -18.70
N LEU A 212 -17.78 -4.20 -18.45
CA LEU A 212 -16.49 -4.09 -19.15
C LEU A 212 -15.59 -5.29 -18.84
N TRP A 213 -15.46 -5.65 -17.56
CA TRP A 213 -14.68 -6.82 -17.15
C TRP A 213 -15.19 -8.09 -17.84
N THR A 214 -16.48 -8.37 -17.71
CA THR A 214 -17.12 -9.58 -18.28
C THR A 214 -17.01 -9.60 -19.81
N PHE A 215 -17.24 -8.47 -20.46
CA PHE A 215 -17.11 -8.32 -21.91
C PHE A 215 -15.69 -8.65 -22.40
N VAL A 216 -14.67 -8.07 -21.78
CA VAL A 216 -13.28 -8.32 -22.19
C VAL A 216 -12.85 -9.75 -21.86
N MET A 217 -13.32 -10.34 -20.75
CA MET A 217 -13.08 -11.77 -20.46
C MET A 217 -13.64 -12.66 -21.57
N ASN A 218 -14.89 -12.41 -22.00
CA ASN A 218 -15.53 -13.17 -23.07
C ASN A 218 -14.81 -13.00 -24.41
N LEU A 219 -14.44 -11.76 -24.77
CA LEU A 219 -13.65 -11.50 -25.97
C LEU A 219 -12.31 -12.24 -25.94
N TRP A 220 -11.62 -12.22 -24.79
CA TRP A 220 -10.33 -12.89 -24.65
C TRP A 220 -10.45 -14.40 -24.82
N THR A 221 -11.47 -15.03 -24.23
CA THR A 221 -11.71 -16.47 -24.35
C THR A 221 -12.15 -16.90 -25.74
N SER A 222 -12.85 -16.01 -26.46
CA SER A 222 -13.32 -16.25 -27.82
C SER A 222 -12.30 -15.86 -28.90
N ALA A 223 -11.16 -15.28 -28.51
CA ALA A 223 -10.10 -14.91 -29.44
C ALA A 223 -9.51 -16.15 -30.11
N VAL A 224 -9.44 -16.16 -31.45
CA VAL A 224 -9.03 -17.32 -32.25
C VAL A 224 -7.52 -17.45 -32.31
N SER A 225 -6.80 -16.33 -32.25
CA SER A 225 -5.33 -16.27 -32.36
C SER A 225 -4.65 -15.56 -31.19
N MET A 226 -3.34 -15.81 -31.05
CA MET A 226 -2.49 -15.05 -30.12
C MET A 226 -2.38 -13.57 -30.51
N ASP A 227 -2.50 -13.24 -31.81
CA ASP A 227 -2.44 -11.87 -32.30
C ASP A 227 -3.70 -11.08 -31.95
N ASP A 228 -4.87 -11.73 -31.96
CA ASP A 228 -6.12 -11.14 -31.45
C ASP A 228 -5.99 -10.83 -29.96
N GLN A 229 -5.45 -11.77 -29.18
CA GLN A 229 -5.18 -11.57 -27.75
C GLN A 229 -4.18 -10.44 -27.50
N ALA A 230 -3.13 -10.33 -28.32
CA ALA A 230 -2.16 -9.24 -28.24
C ALA A 230 -2.81 -7.88 -28.54
N THR A 231 -3.73 -7.83 -29.51
CA THR A 231 -4.51 -6.64 -29.84
C THR A 231 -5.46 -6.25 -28.70
N LEU A 232 -6.19 -7.21 -28.13
CA LEU A 232 -7.03 -7.00 -26.95
C LEU A 232 -6.21 -6.52 -25.74
N TRP A 233 -5.03 -7.10 -25.52
CA TRP A 233 -4.13 -6.68 -24.46
C TRP A 233 -3.67 -5.23 -24.63
N LYS A 234 -3.29 -4.83 -25.86
CA LYS A 234 -2.86 -3.47 -26.16
C LYS A 234 -4.00 -2.46 -25.93
N THR A 235 -5.22 -2.81 -26.32
CA THR A 235 -6.39 -1.93 -26.24
C THR A 235 -6.94 -1.84 -24.82
N TYR A 236 -7.17 -2.97 -24.17
CA TYR A 236 -7.87 -3.02 -22.89
C TYR A 236 -6.96 -3.20 -21.69
N ALA A 237 -5.70 -3.62 -21.88
CA ALA A 237 -4.76 -3.99 -20.82
C ALA A 237 -5.37 -4.93 -19.76
N ILE A 238 -6.17 -5.88 -20.26
CA ILE A 238 -6.88 -6.90 -19.50
C ILE A 238 -6.69 -8.21 -20.27
N ARG A 239 -6.46 -9.30 -19.53
CA ARG A 239 -6.38 -10.67 -20.04
C ARG A 239 -7.12 -11.62 -19.10
N TRP A 240 -7.43 -12.80 -19.61
CA TRP A 240 -8.11 -13.81 -18.81
C TRP A 240 -7.33 -14.25 -17.56
N THR A 241 -8.07 -14.45 -16.47
CA THR A 241 -7.61 -14.96 -15.17
C THR A 241 -8.63 -15.93 -14.61
N GLU A 242 -8.18 -16.91 -13.81
CA GLU A 242 -9.09 -17.84 -13.11
C GLU A 242 -10.10 -17.11 -12.24
N LEU A 243 -9.74 -15.96 -11.66
CA LEU A 243 -10.65 -15.16 -10.83
C LEU A 243 -11.90 -14.71 -11.60
N ALA A 244 -11.87 -14.65 -12.93
CA ALA A 244 -13.02 -14.32 -13.75
C ALA A 244 -14.15 -15.37 -13.69
N ARG A 245 -13.84 -16.60 -13.26
CA ARG A 245 -14.86 -17.66 -13.06
C ARG A 245 -15.75 -17.37 -11.85
N LEU A 246 -15.29 -16.56 -10.91
CA LEU A 246 -16.11 -16.05 -9.81
C LEU A 246 -17.00 -14.93 -10.37
N ARG A 247 -18.23 -15.27 -10.74
CA ARG A 247 -19.16 -14.35 -11.45
C ARG A 247 -19.49 -13.05 -10.71
N TYR A 248 -19.21 -12.97 -9.41
CA TYR A 248 -19.41 -11.75 -8.62
C TYR A 248 -18.14 -10.88 -8.54
N TRP A 249 -16.98 -11.45 -8.88
CA TRP A 249 -15.69 -10.84 -8.63
C TRP A 249 -15.21 -10.05 -9.84
N ASN A 250 -14.66 -8.87 -9.58
CA ASN A 250 -13.98 -8.05 -10.57
C ASN A 250 -12.84 -7.28 -9.89
N PRO A 251 -11.74 -7.01 -10.61
CA PRO A 251 -10.58 -6.40 -10.00
C PRO A 251 -10.79 -4.92 -9.64
N PHE A 252 -11.72 -4.22 -10.30
CA PHE A 252 -11.96 -2.80 -10.05
C PHE A 252 -12.58 -2.54 -8.68
N GLN A 253 -13.24 -3.54 -8.11
CA GLN A 253 -13.86 -3.49 -6.78
C GLN A 253 -13.03 -4.21 -5.72
N PHE A 254 -12.51 -5.40 -6.04
CA PHE A 254 -11.93 -6.31 -5.04
C PHE A 254 -10.40 -6.35 -5.02
N LEU A 255 -9.70 -5.81 -6.04
CA LEU A 255 -8.24 -5.73 -6.01
C LEU A 255 -7.81 -4.45 -5.26
N VAL A 256 -7.38 -4.60 -4.01
CA VAL A 256 -7.02 -3.44 -3.17
C VAL A 256 -5.64 -2.90 -3.52
N ILE A 257 -5.47 -1.58 -3.39
CA ILE A 257 -4.14 -0.97 -3.40
C ILE A 257 -3.58 -1.09 -1.98
N ASP A 258 -2.73 -2.08 -1.74
CA ASP A 258 -2.14 -2.28 -0.41
C ASP A 258 -1.41 -1.02 0.09
N THR A 259 -1.87 -0.51 1.23
CA THR A 259 -1.35 0.73 1.81
C THR A 259 0.09 0.60 2.29
N MET A 260 0.51 -0.58 2.71
CA MET A 260 1.89 -0.79 3.16
C MET A 260 2.87 -0.65 1.98
N HIS A 261 2.62 -1.34 0.87
CA HIS A 261 3.43 -1.25 -0.34
C HIS A 261 3.32 0.12 -1.02
N CYS A 262 2.11 0.72 -1.06
CA CYS A 262 1.89 1.98 -1.74
C CYS A 262 2.43 3.19 -0.95
N LEU A 263 2.11 3.29 0.34
CA LEU A 263 2.45 4.47 1.16
C LEU A 263 3.87 4.36 1.73
N PHE A 264 4.20 3.27 2.42
CA PHE A 264 5.50 3.16 3.10
C PHE A 264 6.63 2.81 2.13
N LEU A 265 6.49 1.71 1.39
CA LEU A 265 7.52 1.27 0.44
C LEU A 265 7.47 2.01 -0.90
N GLY A 266 6.34 2.65 -1.20
CA GLY A 266 6.14 3.47 -2.40
C GLY A 266 6.47 4.93 -2.12
N LEU A 267 5.57 5.67 -1.48
CA LEU A 267 5.72 7.12 -1.29
C LEU A 267 6.89 7.49 -0.37
N PHE A 268 6.93 7.04 0.89
CA PHE A 268 7.97 7.45 1.83
C PHE A 268 9.36 7.06 1.36
N ARG A 269 9.56 5.78 0.98
CA ARG A 269 10.83 5.33 0.43
C ARG A 269 11.24 6.14 -0.80
N ARG A 270 10.31 6.46 -1.70
CA ARG A 270 10.60 7.24 -2.92
C ARG A 270 11.01 8.67 -2.58
N HIS A 271 10.26 9.30 -1.68
CA HIS A 271 10.53 10.64 -1.19
C HIS A 271 11.94 10.73 -0.59
N PHE A 272 12.28 9.83 0.34
CA PHE A 272 13.55 9.87 1.04
C PHE A 272 14.74 9.45 0.16
N ARG A 273 14.64 8.32 -0.58
CA ARG A 273 15.80 7.80 -1.31
C ARG A 273 16.07 8.47 -2.65
N PHE A 274 15.05 8.99 -3.32
CA PHE A 274 15.20 9.48 -4.70
C PHE A 274 14.95 10.98 -4.84
N ILE A 275 13.96 11.52 -4.14
CA ILE A 275 13.63 12.94 -4.22
C ILE A 275 14.60 13.72 -3.33
N TRP A 276 14.64 13.37 -2.05
CA TRP A 276 15.53 13.99 -1.09
C TRP A 276 16.95 13.46 -1.14
N ARG A 277 17.13 12.21 -1.59
CA ARG A 277 18.40 11.48 -1.60
C ARG A 277 19.01 11.38 -0.21
N MET A 278 19.19 10.16 0.25
CA MET A 278 19.85 9.87 1.52
C MET A 278 21.26 9.38 1.26
N ASP A 279 22.24 10.11 1.78
CA ASP A 279 23.64 9.74 1.66
C ASP A 279 24.41 10.21 2.89
N VAL A 280 24.99 9.26 3.62
CA VAL A 280 25.77 9.55 4.83
C VAL A 280 27.15 10.13 4.51
N ASP A 281 27.66 9.88 3.30
CA ASP A 281 29.00 10.27 2.91
C ASP A 281 29.03 11.68 2.30
N THR A 282 27.89 12.17 1.81
CA THR A 282 27.75 13.47 1.15
C THR A 282 27.22 14.56 2.09
N CYS A 283 27.74 15.79 1.99
CA CYS A 283 27.17 16.95 2.67
C CYS A 283 25.77 17.26 2.13
N GLY A 284 24.81 17.44 3.04
CA GLY A 284 23.41 17.71 2.75
C GLY A 284 23.01 19.16 2.93
N TRP A 285 21.70 19.42 2.86
CA TRP A 285 21.15 20.75 3.11
C TRP A 285 21.40 21.20 4.56
N GLY A 286 22.05 22.36 4.71
CA GLY A 286 22.42 22.92 6.01
C GLY A 286 23.80 22.52 6.53
N ASP A 287 24.51 21.62 5.83
CA ASP A 287 25.88 21.25 6.22
C ASP A 287 26.87 22.38 5.89
N GLU A 288 26.59 23.20 4.88
CA GLU A 288 27.43 24.35 4.50
C GLU A 288 27.44 25.46 5.56
N GLU A 289 26.28 25.80 6.14
CA GLU A 289 26.17 26.78 7.23
C GLU A 289 26.93 26.31 8.48
N ARG A 290 26.95 25.00 8.72
CA ARG A 290 27.67 24.40 9.84
C ARG A 290 29.18 24.41 9.62
N LEU A 291 29.64 24.08 8.41
CA LEU A 291 31.05 24.16 8.03
C LEU A 291 31.57 25.59 8.06
N ASP A 292 30.78 26.57 7.61
CA ASP A 292 31.15 27.99 7.67
C ASP A 292 31.19 28.48 9.15
N SER A 293 30.30 27.99 10.03
CA SER A 293 30.35 28.28 11.47
C SER A 293 31.54 27.61 12.19
N GLU A 294 31.84 26.34 11.89
CA GLU A 294 32.96 25.60 12.47
C GLU A 294 34.31 26.12 11.93
N ALA A 295 34.35 26.58 10.67
CA ALA A 295 35.51 27.28 10.11
C ALA A 295 35.69 28.66 10.75
N GLY A 296 34.60 29.40 10.99
CA GLY A 296 34.62 30.68 11.71
C GLY A 296 35.13 30.54 13.15
N GLU A 297 34.66 29.52 13.88
CA GLU A 297 35.15 29.19 15.23
C GLU A 297 36.62 28.72 15.23
N ARG A 298 37.05 27.96 14.21
CA ARG A 298 38.46 27.57 14.07
C ARG A 298 39.36 28.75 13.71
N ILE A 299 38.89 29.67 12.87
CA ILE A 299 39.61 30.91 12.54
C ILE A 299 39.66 31.82 13.78
N SER A 300 38.58 31.95 14.56
CA SER A 300 38.61 32.74 15.79
C SER A 300 39.49 32.10 16.86
N ALA A 301 39.49 30.77 16.99
CA ALA A 301 40.38 30.05 17.89
C ALA A 301 41.85 30.11 17.45
N ALA A 302 42.12 30.06 16.14
CA ALA A 302 43.47 30.23 15.59
C ALA A 302 43.96 31.69 15.71
N ALA A 303 43.07 32.67 15.54
CA ALA A 303 43.39 34.09 15.75
C ALA A 303 43.67 34.38 17.23
N ALA A 304 42.90 33.80 18.15
CA ALA A 304 43.15 33.88 19.60
C ALA A 304 44.46 33.17 20.01
N ALA A 305 44.91 32.16 19.25
CA ALA A 305 46.20 31.51 19.46
C ALA A 305 47.38 32.22 18.74
N ALA A 306 47.08 33.21 17.88
CA ALA A 306 48.06 33.93 17.08
C ALA A 306 48.39 35.34 17.63
N GLU A 307 47.90 35.70 18.82
CA GLU A 307 48.25 36.98 19.50
C GLU A 307 49.74 37.10 19.88
N ASP A 308 50.61 36.15 19.51
CA ASP A 308 52.05 36.20 19.79
C ASP A 308 52.98 36.18 18.55
N LEU A 309 52.49 36.15 17.31
CA LEU A 309 53.37 36.22 16.13
C LEU A 309 52.73 36.92 14.93
N ASP A 310 53.32 38.06 14.54
CA ASP A 310 53.02 38.82 13.32
C ASP A 310 53.15 37.96 12.05
N PHE A 311 52.03 37.43 11.55
CA PHE A 311 51.97 36.83 10.23
C PHE A 311 50.63 37.13 9.56
N GLU A 312 50.62 38.03 8.57
CA GLU A 312 49.46 38.25 7.71
C GLU A 312 49.24 37.05 6.76
N PRO A 313 48.09 36.35 6.81
CA PRO A 313 47.76 35.36 5.80
C PRO A 313 47.00 36.03 4.65
N SER A 314 47.63 36.11 3.48
CA SER A 314 46.93 36.48 2.25
C SER A 314 45.92 35.39 1.85
N VAL A 315 44.63 35.63 2.08
CA VAL A 315 43.54 34.76 1.62
C VAL A 315 42.85 35.44 0.43
N LYS A 316 43.06 34.90 -0.78
CA LYS A 316 42.30 35.32 -1.97
C LYS A 316 40.87 34.78 -1.89
N PRO A 317 39.84 35.58 -2.22
CA PRO A 317 38.46 35.14 -2.13
C PRO A 317 38.14 34.18 -3.28
N ALA A 318 37.81 32.93 -2.94
CA ALA A 318 37.33 31.94 -3.90
C ALA A 318 35.92 32.30 -4.37
N THR A 319 35.82 33.01 -5.50
CA THR A 319 34.57 33.30 -6.21
C THR A 319 34.11 32.11 -7.04
N GLY A 320 33.77 31.01 -6.37
CA GLY A 320 33.05 29.88 -6.98
C GLY A 320 31.58 29.93 -6.58
N LYS A 321 30.65 30.08 -7.54
CA LYS A 321 29.21 29.93 -7.28
C LYS A 321 28.94 28.55 -6.66
N LYS A 322 28.76 28.46 -5.34
CA LYS A 322 28.43 27.22 -4.60
C LYS A 322 27.13 26.66 -5.17
N LYS A 323 27.19 25.54 -5.91
CA LYS A 323 26.01 24.77 -6.30
C LYS A 323 25.46 24.14 -5.02
N SER A 324 24.26 24.55 -4.60
CA SER A 324 23.57 23.95 -3.46
C SER A 324 23.58 22.41 -3.58
N PRO A 325 23.87 21.67 -2.50
CA PRO A 325 24.02 20.24 -2.57
C PRO A 325 22.71 19.59 -3.05
N SER A 326 22.80 18.71 -4.04
CA SER A 326 21.63 17.97 -4.58
C SER A 326 21.02 16.96 -3.60
N VAL A 327 21.65 16.81 -2.42
CA VAL A 327 21.30 15.84 -1.38
C VAL A 327 20.65 16.60 -0.22
N ALA A 328 19.40 16.31 0.07
CA ALA A 328 18.68 16.90 1.20
C ALA A 328 19.06 16.25 2.52
N LEU A 329 19.08 14.92 2.54
CA LEU A 329 19.37 14.12 3.73
C LEU A 329 20.83 13.65 3.68
N GLY A 330 21.74 14.62 3.80
CA GLY A 330 23.17 14.35 3.87
C GLY A 330 23.68 14.10 5.28
N ARG A 331 25.00 14.11 5.44
CA ARG A 331 25.70 13.74 6.68
C ARG A 331 25.17 14.45 7.93
N GLY A 332 25.04 15.78 7.93
CA GLY A 332 24.63 16.50 9.15
C GLY A 332 23.20 16.22 9.55
N VAL A 333 22.27 16.17 8.58
CA VAL A 333 20.86 15.83 8.84
C VAL A 333 20.72 14.39 9.33
N LEU A 334 21.38 13.42 8.69
CA LEU A 334 21.31 12.01 9.11
C LEU A 334 21.97 11.78 10.48
N THR A 335 23.03 12.52 10.80
CA THR A 335 23.64 12.50 12.13
C THR A 335 22.67 13.03 13.19
N ALA A 336 21.94 14.11 12.88
CA ALA A 336 20.91 14.64 13.76
C ALA A 336 19.76 13.65 13.96
N VAL A 337 19.29 13.00 12.88
CA VAL A 337 18.25 11.95 12.96
C VAL A 337 18.71 10.80 13.85
N SER A 338 19.95 10.32 13.67
CA SER A 338 20.52 9.24 14.49
C SER A 338 20.58 9.60 15.98
N LYS A 339 21.04 10.82 16.30
CA LYS A 339 21.07 11.33 17.69
C LYS A 339 19.67 11.43 18.30
N ASP A 340 18.69 11.91 17.54
CA ASP A 340 17.32 12.03 18.03
C ASP A 340 16.65 10.66 18.20
N ILE A 341 16.92 9.68 17.32
CA ILE A 341 16.46 8.29 17.48
C ILE A 341 16.95 7.71 18.81
N GLN A 342 18.23 7.90 19.15
CA GLN A 342 18.81 7.40 20.40
C GLN A 342 18.20 8.02 21.67
N ARG A 343 17.64 9.23 21.56
CA ARG A 343 16.98 9.94 22.66
C ARG A 343 15.47 9.68 22.73
N THR A 344 14.88 9.10 21.69
CA THR A 344 13.44 8.88 21.59
C THR A 344 13.07 7.56 22.26
N VAL A 345 12.21 7.61 23.27
CA VAL A 345 11.58 6.41 23.85
C VAL A 345 10.29 6.12 23.09
N LEU A 346 10.20 4.92 22.53
CA LEU A 346 9.00 4.46 21.81
C LEU A 346 8.22 3.47 22.70
N PRO A 347 6.88 3.45 22.61
CA PRO A 347 6.09 2.37 23.20
C PRO A 347 6.45 1.01 22.60
N ASP A 348 6.33 -0.07 23.38
CA ASP A 348 6.73 -1.43 22.99
C ASP A 348 6.03 -1.97 21.73
N TRP A 349 4.87 -1.43 21.39
CA TRP A 349 4.10 -1.83 20.20
C TRP A 349 4.54 -1.13 18.91
N VAL A 350 5.51 -0.20 18.97
CA VAL A 350 6.07 0.50 17.81
C VAL A 350 7.44 -0.09 17.49
N ASP A 351 7.57 -0.69 16.31
CA ASP A 351 8.86 -1.16 15.82
C ASP A 351 9.82 0.03 15.61
N PRO A 352 11.02 0.03 16.21
CA PRO A 352 11.97 1.12 16.06
C PRO A 352 12.57 1.15 14.64
N ALA A 353 12.87 2.35 14.14
CA ALA A 353 13.70 2.49 12.96
C ALA A 353 15.18 2.23 13.30
N PRO A 354 15.99 1.71 12.37
CA PRO A 354 17.44 1.57 12.59
C PRO A 354 18.08 2.92 12.91
N THR A 355 19.01 2.94 13.88
CA THR A 355 19.69 4.18 14.31
C THR A 355 20.54 4.80 13.21
N GLN A 356 21.21 3.99 12.40
CA GLN A 356 22.09 4.44 11.31
C GLN A 356 21.40 4.33 9.94
N VAL A 357 20.44 5.21 9.71
CA VAL A 357 19.72 5.27 8.43
C VAL A 357 20.61 5.90 7.33
N GLY A 358 20.59 5.33 6.13
CA GLY A 358 21.34 5.85 4.97
C GLY A 358 22.66 5.13 4.70
N ASN A 359 23.16 4.35 5.67
CA ASN A 359 24.32 3.50 5.46
C ASN A 359 23.94 2.26 4.61
N THR A 360 24.70 2.00 3.55
CA THR A 360 24.52 0.81 2.69
C THR A 360 24.75 -0.51 3.44
N LYS A 361 25.45 -0.48 4.59
CA LYS A 361 25.70 -1.65 5.45
C LYS A 361 24.45 -2.19 6.17
N HIS A 362 23.41 -1.38 6.41
CA HIS A 362 22.21 -1.79 7.18
C HIS A 362 21.10 -2.46 6.37
N GLY A 363 21.39 -2.90 5.14
CA GLY A 363 20.42 -3.62 4.32
C GLY A 363 19.19 -2.78 3.91
N LYS A 364 18.15 -3.46 3.42
CA LYS A 364 16.92 -2.80 2.95
C LYS A 364 15.99 -2.54 4.15
N LEU A 365 15.58 -1.29 4.33
CA LEU A 365 14.56 -0.92 5.34
C LEU A 365 13.22 -1.61 5.02
N SER A 366 12.60 -2.20 6.05
CA SER A 366 11.26 -2.79 5.99
C SER A 366 10.19 -1.69 5.96
N ALA A 367 8.94 -2.06 5.66
CA ALA A 367 7.83 -1.11 5.67
C ALA A 367 7.60 -0.48 7.06
N ASN A 368 7.73 -1.26 8.14
CA ASN A 368 7.64 -0.73 9.51
C ASN A 368 8.78 0.24 9.83
N HIS A 369 10.01 -0.04 9.41
CA HIS A 369 11.11 0.91 9.58
C HIS A 369 10.84 2.24 8.87
N TRP A 370 10.30 2.20 7.64
CA TRP A 370 9.89 3.42 6.94
C TRP A 370 8.78 4.17 7.64
N ARG A 371 7.78 3.45 8.18
CA ARG A 371 6.69 4.05 8.95
C ARG A 371 7.23 4.80 10.16
N SER A 372 8.02 4.16 11.02
CA SER A 372 8.54 4.79 12.24
C SER A 372 9.51 5.92 11.92
N LEU A 373 10.39 5.72 10.94
CA LEU A 373 11.32 6.76 10.49
C LEU A 373 10.59 8.02 10.02
N CYS A 374 9.65 7.88 9.09
CA CYS A 374 9.00 9.03 8.46
C CYS A 374 7.92 9.66 9.32
N THR A 375 7.19 8.89 10.14
CA THR A 375 6.06 9.44 10.92
C THR A 375 6.43 9.89 12.33
N ILE A 376 7.58 9.46 12.86
CA ILE A 376 8.04 9.82 14.20
C ILE A 376 9.37 10.56 14.12
N HIS A 377 10.46 9.86 13.79
CA HIS A 377 11.81 10.41 13.96
C HIS A 377 12.10 11.59 13.03
N CYS A 378 11.77 11.48 11.74
CA CYS A 378 11.98 12.58 10.80
C CYS A 378 11.03 13.75 11.06
N VAL A 379 9.83 13.52 11.61
CA VAL A 379 8.94 14.62 12.01
C VAL A 379 9.62 15.42 13.13
N ILE A 380 10.11 14.74 14.17
CA ILE A 380 10.80 15.38 15.31
C ILE A 380 12.03 16.14 14.83
N THR A 381 12.94 15.46 14.13
CA THR A 381 14.23 16.05 13.73
C THR A 381 14.06 17.16 12.70
N LEU A 382 13.24 16.97 11.66
CA LEU A 382 13.14 17.95 10.57
C LEU A 382 12.35 19.18 10.98
N ILE A 383 11.36 19.08 11.88
CA ILE A 383 10.73 20.26 12.48
C ILE A 383 11.75 21.04 13.29
N ARG A 384 12.56 20.37 14.11
CA ARG A 384 13.62 21.03 14.89
C ARG A 384 14.66 21.72 14.01
N LEU A 385 15.04 21.13 12.88
CA LEU A 385 16.06 21.68 11.98
C LEU A 385 15.53 22.72 11.00
N TRP A 386 14.34 22.51 10.44
CA TRP A 386 13.82 23.30 9.31
C TRP A 386 12.56 24.11 9.65
N GLY A 387 11.89 23.83 10.76
CA GLY A 387 10.63 24.47 11.14
C GLY A 387 10.76 25.92 11.63
N PHE A 388 11.96 26.33 12.04
CA PHE A 388 12.25 27.71 12.47
C PHE A 388 12.97 28.54 11.40
N LEU A 389 13.14 27.99 10.20
CA LEU A 389 13.66 28.74 9.07
C LEU A 389 12.60 29.72 8.54
N LYS A 390 13.02 30.72 7.77
CA LYS A 390 12.08 31.66 7.11
C LYS A 390 11.06 30.89 6.28
N ILE A 391 9.80 31.30 6.34
CA ILE A 391 8.65 30.64 5.68
C ILE A 391 8.88 30.46 4.17
N GLU A 392 9.53 31.43 3.53
CA GLU A 392 9.83 31.40 2.10
C GLU A 392 11.08 30.58 1.75
N SER A 393 11.79 30.05 2.74
CA SER A 393 12.96 29.23 2.48
C SER A 393 12.55 27.90 1.87
N PHE A 394 13.37 27.42 0.92
CA PHE A 394 13.14 26.14 0.25
C PHE A 394 13.06 24.96 1.24
N ARG A 395 13.91 24.96 2.28
CA ARG A 395 13.93 23.92 3.33
C ARG A 395 12.63 23.92 4.15
N TYR A 396 12.09 25.08 4.49
CA TYR A 396 10.80 25.19 5.17
C TYR A 396 9.67 24.68 4.27
N SER A 397 9.61 25.10 3.01
CA SER A 397 8.61 24.62 2.05
C SER A 397 8.71 23.10 1.80
N ALA A 398 9.93 22.55 1.78
CA ALA A 398 10.18 21.11 1.67
C ALA A 398 9.64 20.36 2.90
N LEU A 399 9.88 20.89 4.11
CA LEU A 399 9.32 20.36 5.35
C LEU A 399 7.79 20.34 5.31
N GLU A 400 7.16 21.47 4.97
CA GLU A 400 5.69 21.56 4.90
C GLU A 400 5.12 20.53 3.92
N ASN A 401 5.70 20.42 2.74
CA ASN A 401 5.28 19.43 1.76
C ASN A 401 5.41 17.99 2.30
N PHE A 402 6.50 17.67 2.98
CA PHE A 402 6.66 16.37 3.63
C PHE A 402 5.64 16.13 4.74
N LEU A 403 5.34 17.14 5.57
CA LEU A 403 4.35 17.02 6.64
C LEU A 403 2.93 16.79 6.09
N LEU A 404 2.59 17.34 4.91
CA LEU A 404 1.34 17.00 4.21
C LEU A 404 1.26 15.51 3.88
N LEU A 405 2.35 14.91 3.38
CA LEU A 405 2.44 13.47 3.14
C LEU A 405 2.29 12.68 4.44
N VAL A 406 2.98 13.07 5.51
CA VAL A 406 2.89 12.38 6.81
C VAL A 406 1.46 12.40 7.35
N LYS A 407 0.80 13.56 7.33
CA LYS A 407 -0.59 13.71 7.77
C LYS A 407 -1.54 12.83 6.94
N ALA A 408 -1.39 12.82 5.61
CA ALA A 408 -2.18 11.95 4.74
C ALA A 408 -1.96 10.47 5.11
N VAL A 409 -0.70 10.02 5.19
CA VAL A 409 -0.40 8.62 5.53
C VAL A 409 -0.93 8.22 6.91
N GLN A 410 -0.86 9.11 7.90
CA GLN A 410 -1.44 8.88 9.22
C GLN A 410 -2.95 8.67 9.12
N LEU A 411 -3.69 9.58 8.47
CA LEU A 411 -5.14 9.45 8.30
C LEU A 411 -5.56 8.15 7.60
N ALA A 412 -4.82 7.73 6.57
CA ALA A 412 -5.10 6.48 5.86
C ALA A 412 -4.85 5.23 6.70
N THR A 413 -3.97 5.29 7.70
CA THR A 413 -3.51 4.12 8.48
C THR A 413 -4.05 4.08 9.91
N LEU A 414 -4.99 4.96 10.24
CA LEU A 414 -5.72 4.91 11.51
C LEU A 414 -6.59 3.64 11.60
N ARG A 415 -6.87 3.22 12.84
CA ARG A 415 -7.73 2.07 13.14
C ARG A 415 -9.20 2.27 12.82
N THR A 416 -9.60 3.50 12.52
CA THR A 416 -10.96 3.84 12.12
C THR A 416 -10.91 4.82 10.95
N THR A 417 -11.92 4.78 10.10
CA THR A 417 -12.08 5.73 8.98
C THR A 417 -13.51 6.27 8.94
N THR A 418 -13.65 7.44 8.33
CA THR A 418 -14.92 8.15 8.13
C THR A 418 -14.89 8.82 6.76
N ALA A 419 -16.04 9.23 6.24
CA ALA A 419 -16.11 10.00 4.99
C ALA A 419 -15.24 11.27 5.04
N SER A 420 -15.31 12.02 6.15
CA SER A 420 -14.50 13.22 6.38
C SER A 420 -13.00 12.93 6.42
N ARG A 421 -12.56 11.81 7.01
CA ARG A 421 -11.14 11.41 6.97
C ARG A 421 -10.68 11.06 5.57
N CYS A 422 -11.51 10.39 4.78
CA CYS A 422 -11.23 10.10 3.38
C CYS A 422 -11.06 11.40 2.56
N GLU A 423 -11.91 12.40 2.80
CA GLU A 423 -11.81 13.71 2.15
C GLU A 423 -10.57 14.50 2.58
N ALA A 424 -10.29 14.52 3.89
CA ALA A 424 -9.10 15.14 4.45
C ALA A 424 -7.82 14.49 3.90
N TYR A 425 -7.79 13.16 3.79
CA TYR A 425 -6.71 12.43 3.12
C TYR A 425 -6.53 12.89 1.67
N SER A 426 -7.62 12.92 0.88
CA SER A 426 -7.56 13.33 -0.53
C SER A 426 -7.02 14.74 -0.68
N SER A 427 -7.49 15.67 0.16
CA SER A 427 -7.02 17.06 0.15
C SER A 427 -5.53 17.16 0.48
N LEU A 428 -5.09 16.53 1.57
CA LEU A 428 -3.68 16.55 2.00
C LEU A 428 -2.74 15.90 0.97
N LEU A 429 -3.15 14.77 0.40
CA LEU A 429 -2.36 14.07 -0.61
C LEU A 429 -2.26 14.92 -1.89
N ASN A 430 -3.35 15.52 -2.36
CA ASN A 430 -3.30 16.38 -3.55
C ASN A 430 -2.43 17.62 -3.34
N GLN A 431 -2.48 18.23 -2.15
CA GLN A 431 -1.58 19.33 -1.80
C GLN A 431 -0.12 18.88 -1.80
N TYR A 432 0.18 17.71 -1.22
CA TYR A 432 1.52 17.11 -1.26
C TYR A 432 1.99 16.86 -2.71
N LEU A 433 1.14 16.28 -3.56
CA LEU A 433 1.51 15.92 -4.93
C LEU A 433 1.76 17.16 -5.80
N ASN A 434 0.93 18.20 -5.66
CA ASN A 434 1.14 19.48 -6.36
C ASN A 434 2.35 20.23 -5.81
N GLY A 435 2.55 20.23 -4.48
CA GLY A 435 3.75 20.78 -3.86
C GLY A 435 5.02 20.05 -4.29
N LEU A 436 4.96 18.73 -4.46
CA LEU A 436 6.05 17.91 -4.98
C LEU A 436 6.44 18.32 -6.40
N LYS A 437 5.46 18.51 -7.31
CA LYS A 437 5.71 18.97 -8.69
C LYS A 437 6.36 20.36 -8.70
N ARG A 438 5.88 21.27 -7.83
CA ARG A 438 6.38 22.65 -7.74
C ARG A 438 7.79 22.72 -7.17
N LEU A 439 8.07 22.00 -6.08
CA LEU A 439 9.36 22.04 -5.38
C LEU A 439 10.44 21.21 -6.09
N TYR A 440 10.04 20.14 -6.78
CA TYR A 440 10.96 19.20 -7.43
C TYR A 440 10.54 18.95 -8.89
N PRO A 441 10.66 19.93 -9.79
CA PRO A 441 10.17 19.82 -11.17
C PRO A 441 10.88 18.72 -11.98
N THR A 442 12.08 18.32 -11.58
CA THR A 442 12.84 17.22 -12.20
C THR A 442 12.56 15.84 -11.60
N ALA A 443 11.80 15.77 -10.50
CA ALA A 443 11.48 14.50 -9.86
C ALA A 443 10.42 13.74 -10.66
N SER A 444 10.73 12.50 -11.04
CA SER A 444 9.75 11.66 -11.73
C SER A 444 8.70 11.11 -10.76
N ILE A 445 7.44 11.43 -11.08
CA ILE A 445 6.24 10.81 -10.49
C ILE A 445 6.24 9.33 -10.86
N THR A 446 5.77 8.50 -9.92
CA THR A 446 5.71 7.05 -10.09
C THR A 446 4.26 6.58 -10.02
N PRO A 447 3.94 5.38 -10.52
CA PRO A 447 2.62 4.78 -10.40
C PRO A 447 2.04 4.80 -8.99
N ASN A 448 2.88 4.64 -7.95
CA ASN A 448 2.42 4.68 -6.55
C ASN A 448 1.90 6.06 -6.13
N HIS A 449 2.44 7.15 -6.69
CA HIS A 449 1.91 8.49 -6.40
C HIS A 449 0.49 8.66 -6.91
N HIS A 450 0.23 8.19 -8.14
CA HIS A 450 -1.10 8.20 -8.72
C HIS A 450 -2.02 7.22 -7.98
N LEU A 451 -1.60 5.98 -7.75
CA LEU A 451 -2.41 4.96 -7.07
C LEU A 451 -2.81 5.36 -5.64
N ALA A 452 -1.96 6.14 -4.95
CA ALA A 452 -2.28 6.64 -3.63
C ALA A 452 -3.52 7.57 -3.60
N THR A 453 -3.88 8.21 -4.72
CA THR A 453 -5.09 9.05 -4.81
C THR A 453 -6.38 8.23 -4.74
N HIS A 454 -6.31 6.93 -5.03
CA HIS A 454 -7.44 6.01 -5.01
C HIS A 454 -7.63 5.27 -3.67
N ILE A 455 -6.70 5.39 -2.71
CA ILE A 455 -6.82 4.77 -1.37
C ILE A 455 -8.16 5.08 -0.67
N PRO A 456 -8.70 6.32 -0.74
CA PRO A 456 -10.01 6.66 -0.17
C PRO A 456 -11.17 5.81 -0.69
N GLU A 457 -11.10 5.32 -1.94
CA GLU A 457 -12.12 4.43 -2.48
C GLU A 457 -12.17 3.12 -1.71
N PHE A 458 -11.01 2.55 -1.36
CA PHE A 458 -10.91 1.32 -0.58
C PHE A 458 -11.24 1.54 0.89
N LEU A 459 -10.86 2.69 1.47
CA LEU A 459 -11.26 3.04 2.84
C LEU A 459 -12.78 3.11 2.99
N ARG A 460 -13.50 3.62 1.98
CA ARG A 460 -14.97 3.63 1.97
C ARG A 460 -15.57 2.24 1.77
N ARG A 461 -14.97 1.40 0.91
CA ARG A 461 -15.48 0.05 0.57
C ARG A 461 -15.16 -1.04 1.61
N PHE A 462 -13.99 -0.97 2.23
CA PHE A 462 -13.46 -2.03 3.08
C PHE A 462 -13.07 -1.54 4.47
N GLY A 463 -13.35 -0.27 4.79
CA GLY A 463 -12.94 0.31 6.06
C GLY A 463 -11.41 0.44 6.18
N PRO A 464 -10.90 0.52 7.42
CA PRO A 464 -9.48 0.73 7.70
C PRO A 464 -8.57 -0.36 7.11
N PRO A 465 -7.31 -0.04 6.71
CA PRO A 465 -6.44 -0.98 6.03
C PRO A 465 -6.03 -2.20 6.84
N HIS A 466 -6.19 -2.19 8.16
CA HIS A 466 -5.82 -3.32 9.00
C HIS A 466 -6.51 -4.64 8.62
N SER A 467 -7.66 -4.57 7.95
CA SER A 467 -8.38 -5.75 7.44
C SER A 467 -7.83 -6.28 6.11
N TRP A 468 -7.08 -5.48 5.36
CA TRP A 468 -6.71 -5.74 3.97
C TRP A 468 -5.29 -5.29 3.58
N TRP A 469 -4.40 -5.08 4.56
CA TRP A 469 -2.99 -4.73 4.32
C TRP A 469 -2.07 -5.96 4.28
N ALA A 470 -0.88 -5.81 3.68
CA ALA A 470 0.01 -6.93 3.41
C ALA A 470 0.97 -7.34 4.57
N PHE A 471 1.07 -6.55 5.65
CA PHE A 471 1.98 -6.83 6.78
C PHE A 471 1.91 -8.26 7.33
N PRO A 472 0.71 -8.84 7.56
CA PRO A 472 0.61 -10.21 8.05
C PRO A 472 1.30 -11.21 7.12
N PHE A 473 1.13 -11.07 5.80
CA PHE A 473 1.67 -11.99 4.81
C PHE A 473 3.19 -11.87 4.68
N GLU A 474 3.76 -10.66 4.77
CA GLU A 474 5.21 -10.46 4.84
C GLU A 474 5.81 -11.18 6.06
N ARG A 475 5.13 -11.12 7.22
CA ARG A 475 5.56 -11.83 8.43
C ARG A 475 5.56 -13.34 8.22
N TYR A 476 4.50 -13.90 7.64
CA TYR A 476 4.42 -15.34 7.35
C TYR A 476 5.46 -15.79 6.33
N ASN A 477 5.71 -14.99 5.30
CA ASN A 477 6.81 -15.24 4.36
C ASN A 477 8.16 -15.27 5.08
N GLY A 478 8.40 -14.35 6.02
CA GLY A 478 9.59 -14.35 6.87
C GLY A 478 9.70 -15.59 7.77
N MET A 479 8.58 -16.17 8.21
CA MET A 479 8.57 -17.45 8.93
C MET A 479 8.92 -18.61 8.01
N LEU A 480 8.31 -18.67 6.81
CA LEU A 480 8.60 -19.70 5.80
C LEU A 480 10.08 -19.71 5.39
N GLN A 481 10.70 -18.53 5.25
CA GLN A 481 12.14 -18.40 4.96
C GLN A 481 13.05 -18.97 6.05
N LYS A 482 12.58 -19.04 7.30
CA LYS A 482 13.37 -19.54 8.44
C LYS A 482 13.22 -21.05 8.63
N ILE A 483 12.30 -21.69 7.91
CA ILE A 483 12.16 -23.14 7.93
C ILE A 483 13.42 -23.73 7.31
N LYS A 484 14.15 -24.53 8.10
CA LYS A 484 15.33 -25.24 7.60
C LYS A 484 14.87 -26.27 6.57
N THR A 485 15.29 -26.08 5.33
CA THR A 485 15.19 -27.11 4.29
C THR A 485 16.49 -27.90 4.31
N ASN A 486 16.39 -29.21 4.60
CA ASN A 486 17.53 -30.13 4.71
C ASN A 486 18.38 -30.17 3.44
#